data_AF-G8HI90-F1
#
_entry.id   AF-G8HI90-F1
#
_cell.length_a   1.000
_cell.length_b   1.000
_cell.length_c   1.000
_cell.angle_alpha   90.00
_cell.angle_beta   90.00
_cell.angle_gamma   90.00
#
_symmetry.space_group_name_H-M   'P 1'
#
loop_
_entity.id
_entity.type
_entity.pdbx_description
1 polymer ?
#
loop_
_entity_poly.entity_id
_entity_poly.type
_entity_poly.pdbx_seq_one_letter_code
_entity_poly.pdbx_strand_id
1 'polypeptide(L)'
;CPGLNDVIRHIVITLEIYGVKNIVGIPFGYRGFCDKELTEMPLSRKVVQNIHLSGGSLLGVSRGAPTVSEIVDSMEERGINMLFVLGGNGTHAGANAIHNECRKRRMKVAIVGVPKTIDNDILLMDKTFGFDTAVEEAQRAINSAYIEAHSAY
;
A
#
# COMPACT_ATOMS: atom_id res chain seq x y z
N CYS A 1 -4.57 6.84 5.04
CA CYS A 1 -3.57 7.77 4.49
C CYS A 1 -4.05 8.18 3.11
N PRO A 2 -4.25 9.48 2.86
CA PRO A 2 -4.48 10.02 1.52
C PRO A 2 -3.36 9.60 0.56
N GLY A 3 -3.68 9.40 -0.72
CA GLY A 3 -2.68 9.08 -1.75
C GLY A 3 -2.41 7.59 -2.01
N LEU A 4 -2.96 6.66 -1.23
CA LEU A 4 -2.80 5.22 -1.51
C LEU A 4 -3.36 4.83 -2.88
N ASN A 5 -4.54 5.32 -3.21
CA ASN A 5 -5.17 5.07 -4.51
C ASN A 5 -4.40 5.73 -5.66
N ASP A 6 -3.79 6.89 -5.45
CA ASP A 6 -2.90 7.53 -6.42
C ASP A 6 -1.69 6.65 -6.74
N VAL A 7 -1.04 6.11 -5.72
CA VAL A 7 0.12 5.23 -5.90
C VAL A 7 -0.28 3.95 -6.63
N ILE A 8 -1.38 3.29 -6.22
CA ILE A 8 -1.90 2.09 -6.91
C ILE A 8 -2.16 2.40 -8.39
N ARG A 9 -2.83 3.52 -8.67
CA ARG A 9 -3.14 3.96 -10.04
C ARG A 9 -1.87 4.16 -10.87
N HIS A 10 -0.86 4.85 -10.35
CA HIS A 10 0.37 5.12 -11.09
C HIS A 10 1.20 3.85 -11.32
N ILE A 11 1.25 2.92 -10.36
CA ILE A 11 1.90 1.61 -10.56
C ILE A 11 1.21 0.87 -11.71
N VAL A 12 -0.12 0.75 -11.68
CA VAL A 12 -0.87 0.02 -12.71
C VAL A 12 -0.66 0.63 -14.10
N ILE A 13 -0.81 1.94 -14.23
CA ILE A 13 -0.59 2.64 -15.51
C ILE A 13 0.84 2.43 -16.02
N THR A 14 1.83 2.53 -15.13
CA THR A 14 3.24 2.35 -15.50
C THR A 14 3.49 0.92 -15.96
N LEU A 15 3.05 -0.09 -15.22
CA LEU A 15 3.21 -1.49 -15.60
C LEU A 15 2.56 -1.81 -16.95
N GLU A 16 1.37 -1.28 -17.23
CA GLU A 16 0.73 -1.41 -18.55
C GLU A 16 1.58 -0.78 -19.67
N ILE A 17 2.19 0.40 -19.45
CA ILE A 17 3.09 1.05 -20.42
C ILE A 17 4.33 0.17 -20.70
N TYR A 18 4.87 -0.50 -19.69
CA TYR A 18 5.96 -1.47 -19.83
C TYR A 18 5.52 -2.81 -20.46
N GLY A 19 4.24 -2.96 -20.83
CA GLY A 19 3.72 -4.15 -21.50
C GLY A 19 3.37 -5.31 -20.57
N VAL A 20 3.28 -5.08 -19.25
CA VAL A 20 2.84 -6.09 -18.28
C VAL A 20 1.36 -6.39 -18.51
N LYS A 21 1.04 -7.67 -18.73
CA LYS A 21 -0.32 -8.11 -19.11
C LYS A 21 -1.19 -8.54 -17.94
N ASN A 22 -0.57 -9.01 -16.85
CA ASN A 22 -1.28 -9.50 -15.68
C ASN A 22 -0.90 -8.66 -14.47
N ILE A 23 -1.81 -7.79 -14.05
CA ILE A 23 -1.64 -6.93 -12.88
C ILE A 23 -2.81 -7.22 -11.96
N VAL A 24 -2.50 -7.61 -10.74
CA VAL A 24 -3.50 -7.98 -9.73
C VAL A 24 -3.28 -7.19 -8.45
N GLY A 25 -4.37 -6.88 -7.77
CA GLY A 25 -4.39 -6.28 -6.46
C GLY A 25 -4.72 -7.33 -5.41
N ILE A 26 -3.87 -7.42 -4.39
CA ILE A 26 -4.11 -8.32 -3.24
C ILE A 26 -4.96 -7.56 -2.21
N PRO A 27 -6.20 -8.02 -1.94
CA PRO A 27 -7.07 -7.33 -1.00
C PRO A 27 -6.61 -7.54 0.45
N PHE A 28 -6.83 -6.53 1.27
CA PHE A 28 -6.56 -6.53 2.72
C PHE A 28 -5.10 -6.88 3.08
N GLY A 29 -4.13 -6.38 2.31
CA GLY A 29 -2.70 -6.49 2.64
C GLY A 29 -2.19 -7.95 2.66
N TYR A 30 -1.29 -8.28 3.60
CA TYR A 30 -0.69 -9.62 3.64
C TYR A 30 -1.71 -10.75 3.88
N ARG A 31 -2.85 -10.45 4.50
CA ARG A 31 -3.93 -11.42 4.70
C ARG A 31 -4.46 -11.99 3.37
N GLY A 32 -4.51 -11.19 2.30
CA GLY A 32 -5.05 -11.61 1.00
C GLY A 32 -4.21 -12.67 0.27
N PHE A 33 -3.00 -12.97 0.75
CA PHE A 33 -2.22 -14.10 0.23
C PHE A 33 -2.71 -15.44 0.79
N CYS A 34 -3.25 -15.47 2.01
CA CYS A 34 -3.55 -16.72 2.71
C CYS A 34 -5.05 -16.97 2.85
N ASP A 35 -5.86 -15.92 2.82
CA ASP A 35 -7.30 -16.02 2.94
C ASP A 35 -7.92 -16.48 1.60
N LYS A 36 -8.49 -17.70 1.59
CA LYS A 36 -9.08 -18.30 0.39
C LYS A 36 -10.40 -17.65 -0.03
N GLU A 37 -11.05 -16.92 0.87
CA GLU A 37 -12.27 -16.18 0.55
C GLU A 37 -11.96 -14.86 -0.17
N LEU A 38 -10.71 -14.39 -0.07
CA LEU A 38 -10.25 -13.17 -0.69
C LEU A 38 -9.62 -13.47 -2.06
N THR A 39 -10.38 -13.17 -3.11
CA THR A 39 -9.90 -13.29 -4.49
C THR A 39 -9.06 -12.09 -4.90
N GLU A 40 -8.04 -12.34 -5.72
CA GLU A 40 -7.26 -11.28 -6.34
C GLU A 40 -8.13 -10.42 -7.25
N MET A 41 -7.93 -9.11 -7.20
CA MET A 41 -8.65 -8.17 -8.05
C MET A 41 -7.83 -7.88 -9.31
N PRO A 42 -8.32 -8.19 -10.52
CA PRO A 42 -7.66 -7.77 -11.74
C PRO A 42 -7.60 -6.23 -11.81
N LEU A 43 -6.39 -5.70 -11.98
CA LEU A 43 -6.16 -4.26 -12.11
C LEU A 43 -5.84 -3.93 -13.56
N SER A 44 -6.44 -2.86 -14.05
CA SER A 44 -6.17 -2.28 -15.35
C SER A 44 -6.37 -0.77 -15.28
N ARG A 45 -5.86 -0.02 -16.26
CA ARG A 45 -6.08 1.43 -16.36
C ARG A 45 -7.55 1.83 -16.28
N LYS A 46 -8.45 0.98 -16.77
CA LYS A 46 -9.91 1.20 -16.65
C LYS A 46 -10.39 1.09 -15.20
N VAL A 47 -9.93 0.08 -14.47
CA VAL A 47 -10.30 -0.15 -13.06
C VAL A 47 -9.78 0.97 -12.17
N VAL A 48 -8.54 1.44 -12.40
CA VAL A 48 -7.89 2.46 -11.56
C VAL A 48 -8.15 3.90 -12.01
N GLN A 49 -9.00 4.13 -13.01
CA GLN A 49 -9.13 5.45 -13.65
C GLN A 49 -9.47 6.56 -12.64
N ASN A 50 -10.46 6.32 -11.78
CA ASN A 50 -11.04 7.32 -10.88
C ASN A 50 -10.78 7.04 -9.39
N ILE A 51 -9.97 6.02 -9.04
CA ILE A 51 -9.79 5.64 -7.64
C ILE A 51 -9.07 6.72 -6.81
N HIS A 52 -8.29 7.56 -7.46
CA HIS A 52 -7.59 8.70 -6.85
C HIS A 52 -8.55 9.77 -6.29
N LEU A 53 -9.80 9.82 -6.77
CA LEU A 53 -10.83 10.73 -6.26
C LEU A 53 -11.40 10.27 -4.91
N SER A 54 -11.14 9.02 -4.52
CA SER A 54 -11.63 8.43 -3.28
C SER A 54 -10.52 8.32 -2.25
N GLY A 55 -10.83 8.66 -0.99
CA GLY A 55 -9.97 8.36 0.14
C GLY A 55 -9.86 6.85 0.41
N GLY A 56 -8.85 6.46 1.20
CA GLY A 56 -8.64 5.06 1.58
C GLY A 56 -7.82 4.25 0.57
N SER A 57 -8.14 2.97 0.42
CA SER A 57 -7.45 2.03 -0.47
C SER A 57 -8.49 1.17 -1.19
N LEU A 58 -8.45 1.11 -2.53
CA LEU A 58 -9.27 0.22 -3.35
C LEU A 58 -9.16 -1.24 -2.86
N LEU A 59 -7.96 -1.63 -2.44
CA LEU A 59 -7.65 -3.00 -2.00
C LEU A 59 -7.96 -3.21 -0.51
N GLY A 60 -8.41 -2.18 0.21
CA GLY A 60 -8.50 -2.23 1.66
C GLY A 60 -7.14 -2.27 2.35
N VAL A 61 -7.17 -2.32 3.68
CA VAL A 61 -5.97 -2.45 4.53
C VAL A 61 -6.29 -3.43 5.65
N SER A 62 -5.29 -4.16 6.13
CA SER A 62 -5.43 -5.00 7.33
C SER A 62 -4.19 -4.93 8.20
N ARG A 63 -4.35 -5.41 9.43
CA ARG A 63 -3.26 -5.67 10.37
C ARG A 63 -3.28 -7.16 10.73
N GLY A 64 -2.12 -7.70 11.04
CA GLY A 64 -1.92 -9.14 11.22
C GLY A 64 -1.28 -9.74 9.97
N ALA A 65 -0.23 -10.53 10.17
CA ALA A 65 0.52 -11.14 9.10
C ALA A 65 0.36 -12.67 9.18
N PRO A 66 0.00 -13.32 8.06
CA PRO A 66 0.33 -14.72 7.90
C PRO A 66 1.84 -14.92 7.96
N THR A 67 2.27 -16.17 8.09
CA THR A 67 3.71 -16.46 8.11
C THR A 67 4.34 -16.13 6.75
N VAL A 68 5.61 -15.76 6.77
CA VAL A 68 6.34 -15.39 5.54
C VAL A 68 6.36 -16.54 4.54
N SER A 69 6.43 -17.80 5.01
CA SER A 69 6.37 -18.97 4.13
C SER A 69 5.07 -19.00 3.36
N GLU A 70 3.92 -18.88 4.03
CA GLU A 70 2.60 -18.96 3.38
C GLU A 70 2.41 -17.87 2.32
N ILE A 71 2.93 -16.67 2.57
CA ILE A 71 2.91 -15.59 1.58
C ILE A 71 3.73 -15.97 0.35
N VAL A 72 4.94 -16.49 0.56
CA VAL A 72 5.84 -16.87 -0.54
C VAL A 72 5.33 -18.08 -1.31
N ASP A 73 4.75 -19.07 -0.61
CA ASP A 73 4.06 -20.21 -1.20
C ASP A 73 2.92 -19.73 -2.11
N SER A 74 2.09 -18.82 -1.61
CA SER A 74 1.02 -18.19 -2.40
C SER A 74 1.54 -17.42 -3.62
N MET A 75 2.64 -16.67 -3.46
CA MET A 75 3.26 -15.95 -4.58
C MET A 75 3.77 -16.90 -5.67
N GLU A 76 4.34 -18.05 -5.28
CA GLU A 76 4.81 -19.07 -6.22
C GLU A 76 3.65 -19.72 -6.96
N GLU A 77 2.61 -20.15 -6.25
CA GLU A 77 1.40 -20.75 -6.82
C GLU A 77 0.70 -19.83 -7.82
N ARG A 78 0.67 -18.52 -7.52
CA ARG A 78 0.01 -17.50 -8.35
C ARG A 78 0.93 -16.93 -9.44
N GLY A 79 2.20 -17.32 -9.48
CA GLY A 79 3.17 -16.86 -10.49
C GLY A 79 3.52 -15.38 -10.38
N ILE A 80 3.50 -14.80 -9.17
CA ILE A 80 3.80 -13.39 -8.93
C ILE A 80 5.31 -13.16 -9.04
N ASN A 81 5.72 -12.35 -10.00
CA ASN A 81 7.13 -12.00 -10.25
C ASN A 81 7.52 -10.58 -9.80
N MET A 82 6.55 -9.73 -9.48
CA MET A 82 6.77 -8.39 -8.93
C MET A 82 5.74 -8.12 -7.83
N LEU A 83 6.22 -7.81 -6.63
CA LEU A 83 5.38 -7.44 -5.50
C LEU A 83 5.66 -6.00 -5.08
N PHE A 84 4.65 -5.13 -5.22
CA PHE A 84 4.69 -3.76 -4.72
C PHE A 84 4.00 -3.69 -3.35
N VAL A 85 4.74 -3.29 -2.32
CA VAL A 85 4.28 -3.24 -0.94
C VAL A 85 4.13 -1.79 -0.49
N LEU A 86 2.90 -1.32 -0.30
CA LEU A 86 2.61 0.05 0.11
C LEU A 86 2.34 0.07 1.62
N GLY A 87 3.20 0.70 2.42
CA GLY A 87 3.03 0.65 3.87
C GLY A 87 4.07 1.41 4.68
N GLY A 88 3.98 1.27 6.00
CA GLY A 88 4.94 1.86 6.94
C GLY A 88 6.02 0.85 7.35
N ASN A 89 6.77 1.17 8.42
CA ASN A 89 7.90 0.38 8.90
C ASN A 89 7.58 -1.11 9.10
N GLY A 90 6.46 -1.44 9.77
CA GLY A 90 6.06 -2.84 9.98
C GLY A 90 5.77 -3.59 8.67
N THR A 91 5.15 -2.92 7.70
CA THR A 91 4.88 -3.50 6.38
C THR A 91 6.17 -3.76 5.63
N HIS A 92 7.13 -2.84 5.69
CA HIS A 92 8.44 -2.96 5.04
C HIS A 92 9.35 -3.99 5.72
N ALA A 93 9.26 -4.16 7.03
CA ALA A 93 9.91 -5.27 7.72
C ALA A 93 9.41 -6.62 7.18
N GLY A 94 8.09 -6.75 6.96
CA GLY A 94 7.51 -7.91 6.29
C GLY A 94 8.01 -8.09 4.85
N ALA A 95 8.11 -6.99 4.07
CA ALA A 95 8.61 -7.03 2.69
C ALA A 95 10.07 -7.52 2.63
N ASN A 96 10.90 -7.10 3.59
CA ASN A 96 12.28 -7.58 3.71
C ASN A 96 12.35 -9.06 4.07
N ALA A 97 11.48 -9.53 4.97
CA ALA A 97 11.40 -10.95 5.32
C ALA A 97 10.97 -11.80 4.11
N ILE A 98 9.96 -11.37 3.36
CA ILE A 98 9.51 -12.00 2.10
C ILE A 98 10.65 -12.02 1.08
N HIS A 99 11.35 -10.90 0.90
CA HIS A 99 12.51 -10.83 0.01
C HIS A 99 13.59 -11.86 0.35
N ASN A 100 13.95 -11.99 1.64
CA ASN A 100 14.95 -12.95 2.09
C ASN A 100 14.51 -14.41 1.85
N GLU A 101 13.23 -14.71 2.08
CA GLU A 101 12.69 -16.05 1.82
C GLU A 101 12.65 -16.36 0.30
N CYS A 102 12.21 -15.42 -0.54
CA CYS A 102 12.29 -15.56 -2.01
C CYS A 102 13.73 -15.80 -2.47
N ARG A 103 14.71 -15.09 -1.90
CA ARG A 103 16.15 -15.30 -2.20
C ARG A 103 16.63 -16.68 -1.79
N LYS A 104 16.25 -17.16 -0.60
CA LYS A 104 16.57 -18.51 -0.11
C LYS A 104 16.03 -19.58 -1.07
N ARG A 105 14.83 -19.38 -1.61
CA ARG A 105 14.18 -20.26 -2.60
C ARG A 105 14.63 -20.02 -4.05
N ARG A 106 15.53 -19.06 -4.29
CA ARG A 106 16.02 -18.65 -5.62
C ARG A 106 14.89 -18.26 -6.59
N MET A 107 13.80 -17.72 -6.05
CA MET A 107 12.69 -17.23 -6.85
C MET A 107 13.10 -15.96 -7.61
N LYS A 108 12.66 -15.85 -8.87
CA LYS A 108 12.90 -14.67 -9.71
C LYS A 108 11.80 -13.64 -9.48
N VAL A 109 11.79 -13.03 -8.30
CA VAL A 109 10.78 -12.06 -7.88
C VAL A 109 11.44 -10.75 -7.43
N ALA A 110 10.88 -9.62 -7.87
CA ALA A 110 11.23 -8.31 -7.35
C ALA A 110 10.25 -7.90 -6.23
N ILE A 111 10.77 -7.49 -5.08
CA ILE A 111 9.98 -6.94 -3.97
C ILE A 111 10.29 -5.44 -3.89
N VAL A 112 9.29 -4.59 -4.08
CA VAL A 112 9.42 -3.13 -4.14
C VAL A 112 8.58 -2.51 -3.02
N GLY A 113 9.25 -1.90 -2.04
CA GLY A 113 8.58 -1.15 -0.98
C GLY A 113 8.26 0.27 -1.43
N VAL A 114 7.01 0.70 -1.22
CA VAL A 114 6.56 2.07 -1.46
C VAL A 114 6.20 2.71 -0.11
N PRO A 115 7.09 3.57 0.43
CA PRO A 115 6.98 4.09 1.77
C PRO A 115 5.75 4.99 1.95
N LYS A 116 4.89 4.61 2.89
CA LYS A 116 3.68 5.32 3.29
C LYS A 116 3.66 5.55 4.79
N THR A 117 3.88 6.79 5.20
CA THR A 117 3.63 7.26 6.56
C THR A 117 3.02 8.66 6.50
N ILE A 118 2.03 8.93 7.36
CA ILE A 118 1.49 10.29 7.55
C ILE A 118 2.34 11.08 8.54
N ASP A 119 3.25 10.40 9.26
CA ASP A 119 4.08 11.00 10.31
C ASP A 119 5.40 11.53 9.74
N ASN A 120 5.69 11.27 8.45
CA ASN A 120 6.94 11.60 7.76
C ASN A 120 8.19 11.13 8.51
N ASP A 121 8.12 9.95 9.12
CA ASP A 121 9.11 9.39 10.05
C ASP A 121 10.07 8.40 9.39
N ILE A 122 10.17 8.41 8.05
CA ILE A 122 11.06 7.52 7.31
C ILE A 122 12.42 8.20 7.13
N LEU A 123 13.44 7.64 7.79
CA LEU A 123 14.83 8.11 7.68
C LEU A 123 15.25 8.17 6.20
N LEU A 124 15.99 9.23 5.85
CA LEU A 124 16.50 9.52 4.49
C LEU A 124 15.42 9.93 3.47
N MET A 125 14.17 10.16 3.89
CA MET A 125 13.15 10.81 3.05
C MET A 125 12.74 12.15 3.68
N ASP A 126 12.84 13.23 2.90
CA ASP A 126 12.39 14.55 3.35
C ASP A 126 10.86 14.64 3.44
N LYS A 127 10.15 13.82 2.64
CA LYS A 127 8.69 13.87 2.54
C LYS A 127 8.08 12.53 2.12
N THR A 128 7.00 12.14 2.78
CA THR A 128 6.17 10.97 2.43
C THR A 128 4.78 11.39 1.99
N PHE A 129 4.17 10.61 1.10
CA PHE A 129 2.85 10.95 0.59
C PHE A 129 1.77 10.82 1.69
N GLY A 130 0.82 11.75 1.67
CA GLY A 130 -0.26 11.87 2.65
C GLY A 130 0.08 12.70 3.91
N PHE A 131 1.33 13.16 4.07
CA PHE A 131 1.73 14.09 5.15
C PHE A 131 1.03 15.45 5.02
N ASP A 132 1.11 16.10 3.85
CA ASP A 132 0.51 17.44 3.66
C ASP A 132 -0.99 17.46 3.94
N THR A 133 -1.71 16.47 3.41
CA THR A 133 -3.14 16.34 3.65
C THR A 133 -3.45 16.14 5.13
N ALA A 134 -2.59 15.43 5.88
CA ALA A 134 -2.75 15.30 7.32
C ALA A 134 -2.53 16.64 8.05
N VAL A 135 -1.57 17.46 7.61
CA VAL A 135 -1.32 18.80 8.16
C VAL A 135 -2.50 19.74 7.90
N GLU A 136 -3.06 19.74 6.69
CA GLU A 136 -4.23 20.57 6.36
C GLU A 136 -5.46 20.22 7.23
N GLU A 137 -5.74 18.93 7.43
CA GLU A 137 -6.84 18.50 8.29
C GLU A 137 -6.57 18.80 9.77
N ALA A 138 -5.32 18.68 10.23
CA ALA A 138 -4.94 19.04 11.60
C ALA A 138 -5.12 20.55 11.86
N GLN A 139 -4.76 21.41 10.89
CA GLN A 139 -4.99 22.85 10.98
C GLN A 139 -6.48 23.19 11.13
N ARG A 140 -7.36 22.52 10.37
CA ARG A 140 -8.81 22.71 10.51
C ARG A 140 -9.29 22.33 11.90
N ALA A 141 -8.87 21.17 12.42
CA ALA A 141 -9.26 20.72 13.76
C ALA A 141 -8.79 21.69 14.86
N ILE A 142 -7.55 22.19 14.78
CA ILE A 142 -7.01 23.18 15.72
C ILE A 142 -7.80 24.48 15.66
N ASN A 143 -8.13 24.98 14.46
CA ASN A 143 -8.93 26.19 14.31
C ASN A 143 -10.34 26.04 14.87
N SER A 144 -11.00 24.90 14.65
CA SER A 144 -12.31 24.62 15.25
C SER A 144 -12.23 24.61 16.78
N ALA A 145 -11.22 23.96 17.35
CA ALA A 145 -11.01 23.94 18.81
C ALA A 145 -10.74 25.35 19.36
N TYR A 146 -9.95 26.16 18.66
CA TYR A 146 -9.66 27.54 19.03
C TYR A 146 -10.94 28.40 19.06
N ILE A 147 -11.77 28.33 18.02
CA ILE A 147 -13.02 29.08 17.92
C ILE A 147 -13.97 28.73 19.07
N GLU A 148 -14.14 27.44 19.36
CA GLU A 148 -15.01 26.97 20.44
C GLU A 148 -14.51 27.45 21.81
N ALA A 149 -13.21 27.31 22.08
CA ALA A 149 -12.61 27.76 23.32
C ALA A 149 -12.71 29.29 23.51
N HIS A 150 -12.63 30.06 22.42
CA HIS A 150 -12.74 31.53 22.46
C HIS A 150 -14.18 32.01 22.60
N SER A 151 -15.15 31.23 22.12
CA SER A 151 -16.58 31.58 22.12
C SER A 151 -17.27 31.21 23.44
N ALA A 152 -16.58 30.54 24.36
CA ALA A 152 -17.10 30.11 25.66
C ALA A 152 -17.10 31.20 26.75
N TYR A 153 -17.16 32.48 26.37
CA TYR A 153 -17.34 33.63 27.26
C TYR A 153 -18.77 34.16 27.24
#